data_AF-A0A375DBP5-F1
#
_entry.id   AF-A0A375DBP5-F1
#
_cell.length_a   1.000
_cell.length_b   1.000
_cell.length_c   1.000
_cell.angle_alpha   90.00
_cell.angle_beta   90.00
_cell.angle_gamma   90.00
#
_symmetry.space_group_name_H-M   'P 1'
#
loop_
_entity.id
_entity.type
_entity.pdbx_description
1 polymer ?
#
loop_
_entity_poly.entity_id
_entity_poly.type
_entity_poly.pdbx_seq_one_letter_code
_entity_poly.pdbx_strand_id
1 'polypeptide(L)'
;MVSKAPAQSGFFFRSLLMILIDFYSRYPRWLFRTSQTPAFQGRHACRNTIRAEGQHVAERLMLRQAIDVASFPKDRILVLFFEWQAHVRRHAVPMGYDAWLDQRYLQGPAAAVTLKQKRVVFELMHGAVFEVRGKDGRRRLFRVQLENDFPYVSFRDPANAVNYPWVAFPGVFTQAELMTLRRVY
;
A
#
# COMPACT_ATOMS: atom_id res chain seq x y z
N MET A 1 28.78 45.96 -10.64
CA MET A 1 27.45 45.38 -10.95
C MET A 1 27.41 43.96 -10.39
N VAL A 2 26.79 43.76 -9.24
CA VAL A 2 26.63 42.44 -8.62
C VAL A 2 25.14 42.12 -8.60
N SER A 3 24.76 41.10 -9.36
CA SER A 3 23.39 40.59 -9.47
C SER A 3 23.03 39.82 -8.20
N LYS A 4 21.92 40.19 -7.56
CA LYS A 4 21.40 39.54 -6.35
C LYS A 4 20.13 38.78 -6.73
N ALA A 5 20.20 37.45 -6.77
CA ALA A 5 19.05 36.58 -6.95
C ALA A 5 18.29 36.42 -5.62
N PRO A 6 16.94 36.34 -5.62
CA PRO A 6 16.16 36.19 -4.39
C PRO A 6 16.08 34.73 -3.94
N ALA A 7 16.25 34.53 -2.64
CA ALA A 7 16.02 33.26 -1.96
C ALA A 7 14.51 32.96 -1.87
N GLN A 8 14.07 31.91 -2.56
CA GLN A 8 12.75 31.29 -2.35
C GLN A 8 12.95 29.89 -1.77
N SER A 9 13.24 29.82 -0.47
CA SER A 9 13.34 28.56 0.26
C SER A 9 12.46 28.67 1.51
N GLY A 10 11.17 28.38 1.37
CA GLY A 10 10.22 28.50 2.48
C GLY A 10 8.79 28.02 2.23
N PHE A 11 8.34 27.93 0.97
CA PHE A 11 6.94 27.58 0.65
C PHE A 11 6.67 26.10 0.37
N PHE A 12 7.69 25.27 0.11
CA PHE A 12 7.48 23.87 -0.29
C PHE A 12 7.05 22.94 0.86
N PHE A 13 7.45 23.22 2.10
CA PHE A 13 7.19 22.29 3.23
C PHE A 13 5.77 22.38 3.79
N ARG A 14 5.11 23.54 3.73
CA ARG A 14 3.73 23.68 4.24
C ARG A 14 2.68 23.04 3.33
N SER A 15 2.93 23.00 2.02
CA SER A 15 1.98 22.45 1.04
C SER A 15 1.94 20.91 1.09
N LEU A 16 3.08 20.26 1.36
CA LEU A 16 3.17 18.80 1.45
C LEU A 16 2.36 18.20 2.62
N LEU A 17 2.33 18.90 3.77
CA LEU A 17 1.57 18.46 4.95
C LEU A 17 0.05 18.58 4.71
N MET A 18 -0.39 19.61 3.99
CA MET A 18 -1.80 19.85 3.68
C MET A 18 -2.35 18.84 2.67
N ILE A 19 -1.54 18.41 1.68
CA ILE A 19 -1.93 17.37 0.70
C ILE A 19 -2.07 16.00 1.38
N LEU A 20 -1.21 15.68 2.36
CA LEU A 20 -1.32 14.44 3.13
C LEU A 20 -2.56 14.42 4.03
N ILE A 21 -2.95 15.55 4.64
CA ILE A 21 -4.09 15.61 5.56
C ILE A 21 -5.44 15.58 4.81
N ASP A 22 -5.55 16.26 3.66
CA ASP A 22 -6.78 16.29 2.87
C ASP A 22 -7.02 15.00 2.04
N PHE A 23 -5.99 14.16 1.94
CA PHE A 23 -6.09 12.84 1.34
C PHE A 23 -6.86 11.87 2.24
N TYR A 24 -6.54 11.80 3.55
CA TYR A 24 -7.16 10.83 4.48
C TYR A 24 -8.60 11.16 4.91
N SER A 25 -9.05 12.40 4.75
CA SER A 25 -10.43 12.84 5.06
C SER A 25 -11.48 12.32 4.07
N ARG A 26 -11.08 11.89 2.86
CA ARG A 26 -11.99 11.34 1.83
C ARG A 26 -12.34 9.86 2.00
N TYR A 27 -11.74 9.20 2.97
CA TYR A 27 -11.92 7.78 3.18
C TYR A 27 -12.90 7.52 4.32
N PRO A 28 -13.87 6.63 4.14
CA PRO A 28 -14.65 6.10 5.25
C PRO A 28 -13.75 5.64 6.40
N ARG A 29 -14.08 6.01 7.64
CA ARG A 29 -13.26 5.68 8.82
C ARG A 29 -13.02 4.18 9.00
N TRP A 30 -13.86 3.31 8.44
CA TRP A 30 -13.64 1.86 8.49
C TRP A 30 -12.43 1.39 7.66
N LEU A 31 -11.94 2.21 6.71
CA LEU A 31 -10.74 1.92 5.93
C LEU A 31 -9.44 2.16 6.71
N PHE A 32 -9.48 2.96 7.78
CA PHE A 32 -8.30 3.30 8.55
C PHE A 32 -8.48 3.04 10.04
N ARG A 33 -7.37 3.00 10.75
CA ARG A 33 -7.32 2.78 12.19
C ARG A 33 -8.14 3.85 12.93
N THR A 34 -9.12 3.42 13.75
CA THR A 34 -9.47 4.19 14.95
C THR A 34 -8.39 3.93 15.99
N SER A 35 -7.73 5.00 16.44
CA SER A 35 -6.65 4.96 17.42
C SER A 35 -7.16 4.55 18.79
N GLN A 36 -7.32 3.26 19.02
CA GLN A 36 -7.24 2.69 20.36
C GLN A 36 -6.30 1.50 20.31
N THR A 37 -5.22 1.62 21.08
CA THR A 37 -4.30 0.55 21.41
C THR A 37 -4.95 -0.23 22.55
N PRO A 38 -5.42 -1.47 22.37
CA PRO A 38 -5.54 -2.35 23.51
C PRO A 38 -4.16 -2.94 23.80
N ALA A 39 -3.69 -2.76 25.03
CA ALA A 39 -2.66 -3.61 25.59
C ALA A 39 -3.19 -5.06 25.58
N PHE A 40 -2.58 -5.94 24.80
CA PHE A 40 -2.94 -7.36 24.83
C PHE A 40 -2.06 -8.07 25.86
N GLN A 41 -2.57 -8.18 27.09
CA GLN A 41 -2.20 -9.26 28.02
C GLN A 41 -3.19 -10.41 27.78
N GLY A 42 -2.68 -11.60 27.50
CA GLY A 42 -3.52 -12.79 27.33
C GLY A 42 -2.71 -14.01 26.92
N ARG A 43 -2.26 -14.78 27.92
CA ARG A 43 -1.85 -16.17 27.74
C ARG A 43 -3.07 -16.99 27.31
N HIS A 44 -2.95 -17.75 26.22
CA HIS A 44 -3.22 -19.20 26.10
C HIS A 44 -3.61 -19.63 24.67
N ALA A 45 -2.95 -20.71 24.25
CA ALA A 45 -3.36 -21.80 23.36
C ALA A 45 -3.82 -21.49 21.92
N CYS A 46 -3.00 -21.92 20.94
CA CYS A 46 -3.41 -22.98 20.02
C CYS A 46 -2.17 -23.78 19.60
N ARG A 47 -2.21 -25.06 19.98
CA ARG A 47 -1.25 -26.13 19.71
C ARG A 47 -1.65 -26.78 18.37
N ASN A 48 -0.68 -26.92 17.47
CA ASN A 48 -0.62 -27.71 16.23
C ASN A 48 -1.91 -28.31 15.63
N THR A 49 -2.12 -28.05 14.33
CA THR A 49 -2.07 -29.10 13.31
C THR A 49 -1.43 -28.56 12.03
N ILE A 50 -0.26 -29.08 11.70
CA ILE A 50 0.39 -28.96 10.40
C ILE A 50 -0.29 -29.98 9.48
N ARG A 51 -0.80 -29.55 8.33
CA ARG A 51 -1.11 -30.44 7.20
C ARG A 51 -0.54 -29.84 5.91
N ALA A 52 0.75 -30.12 5.70
CA ALA A 52 1.47 -30.40 4.46
C ALA A 52 1.33 -29.54 3.17
N GLU A 53 0.42 -28.57 3.05
CA GLU A 53 0.27 -27.77 1.82
C GLU A 53 0.98 -26.39 1.90
N GLY A 54 1.25 -25.89 3.11
CA GLY A 54 1.88 -24.57 3.32
C GLY A 54 3.41 -24.56 3.27
N GLN A 55 4.08 -25.72 3.34
CA GLN A 55 5.55 -25.78 3.41
C GLN A 55 6.22 -25.47 2.06
N HIS A 56 5.63 -25.89 0.94
CA HIS A 56 6.21 -25.59 -0.38
C HIS A 56 6.07 -24.12 -0.80
N VAL A 57 5.07 -23.40 -0.30
CA VAL A 57 4.93 -21.95 -0.56
C VAL A 57 5.95 -21.17 0.27
N ALA A 58 6.13 -21.51 1.54
CA ALA A 58 7.15 -20.89 2.39
C ALA A 58 8.57 -21.11 1.84
N GLU A 59 8.85 -22.30 1.28
CA GLU A 59 10.15 -22.66 0.73
C GLU A 59 10.44 -21.96 -0.62
N ARG A 60 9.43 -21.76 -1.49
CA ARG A 60 9.58 -20.93 -2.71
C ARG A 60 9.77 -19.44 -2.41
N LEU A 61 9.15 -18.93 -1.36
CA LEU A 61 9.34 -17.54 -0.92
C LEU A 61 10.73 -17.28 -0.33
N MET A 62 11.51 -18.33 0.00
CA MET A 62 12.87 -18.19 0.54
C MET A 62 13.95 -17.95 -0.52
N LEU A 63 13.64 -18.08 -1.82
CA LEU A 63 14.59 -17.83 -2.92
C LEU A 63 14.75 -16.33 -3.28
N ARG A 64 13.83 -15.48 -2.83
CA ARG A 64 13.94 -14.01 -2.90
C ARG A 64 13.93 -13.45 -1.49
N GLN A 65 14.99 -12.73 -1.12
CA GLN A 65 15.09 -12.11 0.20
C GLN A 65 13.90 -11.18 0.41
N ALA A 66 13.03 -11.51 1.38
CA ALA A 66 11.83 -10.72 1.64
C ALA A 66 12.21 -9.30 2.07
N ILE A 67 11.63 -8.29 1.41
CA ILE A 67 11.87 -6.89 1.73
C ILE A 67 11.06 -6.51 2.98
N ASP A 68 11.70 -5.96 4.00
CA ASP A 68 10.98 -5.47 5.17
C ASP A 68 10.17 -4.22 4.79
N VAL A 69 8.85 -4.25 5.03
CA VAL A 69 7.97 -3.09 4.76
C VAL A 69 8.44 -1.86 5.53
N ALA A 70 9.05 -2.04 6.70
CA ALA A 70 9.59 -0.94 7.50
C ALA A 70 10.89 -0.33 6.93
N SER A 71 11.57 -1.02 6.01
CA SER A 71 12.83 -0.53 5.41
C SER A 71 12.61 0.37 4.20
N PHE A 72 11.38 0.50 3.70
CA PHE A 72 11.11 1.36 2.55
C PHE A 72 11.45 2.84 2.86
N PRO A 73 12.27 3.49 2.01
CA PRO A 73 12.51 4.91 2.10
C PRO A 73 11.21 5.72 1.99
N LYS A 74 11.06 6.77 2.81
CA LYS A 74 9.82 7.58 2.87
C LYS A 74 9.54 8.32 1.56
N ASP A 75 10.57 8.68 0.83
CA ASP A 75 10.52 9.33 -0.48
C ASP A 75 9.91 8.43 -1.56
N ARG A 76 9.98 7.10 -1.41
CA ARG A 76 9.37 6.15 -2.35
C ARG A 76 7.86 6.34 -2.49
N ILE A 77 7.18 6.82 -1.44
CA ILE A 77 5.75 7.11 -1.45
C ILE A 77 5.40 8.13 -2.55
N LEU A 78 6.29 9.09 -2.83
CA LEU A 78 6.04 10.21 -3.74
C LEU A 78 6.50 9.98 -5.17
N VAL A 79 7.19 8.86 -5.46
CA VAL A 79 7.80 8.59 -6.78
C VAL A 79 6.75 8.67 -7.89
N LEU A 80 5.66 7.91 -7.78
CA LEU A 80 4.59 7.91 -8.77
C LEU A 80 3.86 9.26 -8.86
N PHE A 81 3.75 9.98 -7.74
CA PHE A 81 3.15 11.30 -7.75
C PHE A 81 3.99 12.30 -8.55
N PHE A 82 5.31 12.31 -8.37
CA PHE A 82 6.20 13.16 -9.16
C PHE A 82 6.25 12.75 -10.63
N GLU A 83 6.22 11.45 -10.92
CA GLU A 83 6.11 10.94 -12.29
C GLU A 83 4.83 11.45 -12.97
N TRP A 84 3.67 11.29 -12.32
CA TRP A 84 2.41 11.82 -12.81
C TRP A 84 2.46 13.34 -13.03
N GLN A 85 2.99 14.11 -12.08
CA GLN A 85 3.14 15.56 -12.24
C GLN A 85 4.00 15.92 -13.46
N ALA A 86 5.07 15.18 -13.72
CA ALA A 86 5.90 15.39 -14.90
C ALA A 86 5.14 15.11 -16.19
N HIS A 87 4.29 14.07 -16.24
CA HIS A 87 3.44 13.78 -17.39
C HIS A 87 2.37 14.86 -17.61
N VAL A 88 1.73 15.36 -16.55
CA VAL A 88 0.75 16.45 -16.64
C VAL A 88 1.40 17.73 -17.18
N ARG A 89 2.59 18.10 -16.68
CA ARG A 89 3.33 19.28 -17.16
C ARG A 89 3.73 19.18 -18.64
N ARG A 90 3.92 17.97 -19.15
CA ARG A 90 4.21 17.70 -20.57
C ARG A 90 2.95 17.56 -21.42
N HIS A 91 1.76 17.77 -20.84
CA HIS A 91 0.46 17.51 -21.48
C HIS A 91 0.31 16.08 -22.04
N ALA A 92 1.07 15.12 -21.49
CA ALA A 92 1.08 13.74 -21.95
C ALA A 92 -0.11 12.95 -21.36
N VAL A 93 -0.61 13.36 -20.20
CA VAL A 93 -1.78 12.76 -19.56
C VAL A 93 -2.74 13.86 -19.10
N PRO A 94 -4.01 13.86 -19.55
CA PRO A 94 -5.00 14.86 -19.14
C PRO A 94 -5.75 14.45 -17.85
N MET A 95 -5.43 13.30 -17.27
CA MET A 95 -6.21 12.69 -16.18
C MET A 95 -5.61 12.96 -14.78
N GLY A 96 -6.48 12.85 -13.77
CA GLY A 96 -6.08 12.93 -12.35
C GLY A 96 -5.20 11.75 -11.92
N TYR A 97 -4.54 11.90 -10.77
CA TYR A 97 -3.56 10.93 -10.27
C TYR A 97 -4.14 9.51 -10.11
N ASP A 98 -5.31 9.36 -9.49
CA ASP A 98 -5.90 8.03 -9.27
C ASP A 98 -6.33 7.36 -10.59
N ALA A 99 -6.87 8.13 -11.54
CA ALA A 99 -7.21 7.60 -12.87
C ALA A 99 -5.96 7.17 -13.64
N TRP A 100 -4.86 7.91 -13.49
CA TRP A 100 -3.57 7.54 -14.06
C TRP A 100 -3.01 6.26 -13.43
N LEU A 101 -3.16 6.09 -12.12
CA LEU A 101 -2.83 4.83 -11.45
C LEU A 101 -3.75 3.69 -11.86
N ASP A 102 -5.05 3.92 -12.04
CA ASP A 102 -5.96 2.89 -12.57
C ASP A 102 -5.51 2.39 -13.96
N GLN A 103 -5.03 3.29 -14.82
CA GLN A 103 -4.45 2.90 -16.10
C GLN A 103 -3.17 2.07 -15.92
N ARG A 104 -2.25 2.49 -15.04
CA ARG A 104 -1.02 1.74 -14.74
C ARG A 104 -1.30 0.36 -14.17
N TYR A 105 -2.30 0.21 -13.31
CA TYR A 105 -2.73 -1.08 -12.76
C TYR A 105 -3.17 -2.07 -13.85
N LEU A 106 -3.81 -1.59 -14.93
CA LEU A 106 -4.25 -2.42 -16.04
C LEU A 106 -3.15 -2.74 -17.05
N GLN A 107 -2.19 -1.82 -17.24
CA GLN A 107 -1.17 -1.90 -18.28
C GLN A 107 0.21 -2.32 -17.77
N GLY A 108 0.39 -2.37 -16.45
CA GLY A 108 1.67 -2.65 -15.84
C GLY A 108 2.14 -4.09 -16.08
N PRO A 109 3.46 -4.33 -16.05
CA PRO A 109 4.00 -5.66 -16.24
C PRO A 109 3.56 -6.58 -15.09
N ALA A 110 3.38 -7.87 -15.40
CA ALA A 110 3.19 -8.89 -14.39
C ALA A 110 4.44 -8.98 -13.51
N ALA A 111 4.32 -8.45 -12.28
CA ALA A 111 5.40 -8.41 -11.30
C ALA A 111 4.89 -8.93 -9.95
N ALA A 112 5.79 -9.52 -9.17
CA ALA A 112 5.51 -10.00 -7.82
C ALA A 112 6.65 -9.64 -6.88
N VAL A 113 6.31 -9.25 -5.66
CA VAL A 113 7.26 -8.86 -4.61
C VAL A 113 6.96 -9.62 -3.32
N THR A 114 8.01 -10.22 -2.74
CA THR A 114 7.94 -10.85 -1.42
C THR A 114 8.30 -9.83 -0.36
N LEU A 115 7.37 -9.58 0.55
CA LEU A 115 7.48 -8.59 1.62
C LEU A 115 7.42 -9.26 2.98
N LYS A 116 7.98 -8.58 3.96
CA LYS A 116 7.95 -8.97 5.36
C LYS A 116 7.44 -7.83 6.21
N GLN A 117 6.45 -8.11 7.07
CA GLN A 117 6.03 -7.19 8.12
C GLN A 117 6.07 -7.91 9.46
N LYS A 118 7.06 -7.54 10.30
CA LYS A 118 7.35 -8.22 11.57
C LYS A 118 7.65 -9.71 11.35
N ARG A 119 6.71 -10.60 11.72
CA ARG A 119 6.85 -12.07 11.59
C ARG A 119 6.11 -12.64 10.38
N VAL A 120 5.40 -11.80 9.64
CA VAL A 120 4.58 -12.25 8.49
C VAL A 120 5.36 -11.99 7.22
N VAL A 121 5.54 -13.04 6.41
CA VAL A 121 6.08 -12.96 5.06
C VAL A 121 4.95 -13.25 4.10
N PHE A 122 4.80 -12.42 3.08
CA PHE A 122 3.71 -12.51 2.12
C PHE A 122 4.15 -12.00 0.75
N GLU A 123 3.51 -12.47 -0.30
CA GLU A 123 3.76 -12.03 -1.66
C GLU A 123 2.61 -11.17 -2.16
N LEU A 124 2.94 -10.06 -2.80
CA LEU A 124 2.01 -9.20 -3.50
C LEU A 124 2.31 -9.24 -5.00
N MET A 125 1.25 -9.24 -5.80
CA MET A 125 1.36 -9.30 -7.26
C MET A 125 0.71 -8.06 -7.87
N HIS A 126 1.40 -7.43 -8.82
CA HIS A 126 0.83 -6.35 -9.63
C HIS A 126 -0.41 -6.86 -10.36
N GLY A 127 -1.47 -6.06 -10.41
CA GLY A 127 -2.70 -6.42 -11.10
C GLY A 127 -3.63 -7.34 -10.29
N ALA A 128 -3.16 -7.94 -9.20
CA ALA A 128 -3.96 -8.88 -8.42
C ALA A 128 -4.88 -8.20 -7.40
N VAL A 129 -5.92 -8.93 -7.01
CA VAL A 129 -6.87 -8.53 -5.96
C VAL A 129 -6.70 -9.44 -4.75
N PHE A 130 -6.56 -8.82 -3.59
CA PHE A 130 -6.37 -9.48 -2.32
C PHE A 130 -7.51 -9.18 -1.36
N GLU A 131 -7.69 -10.06 -0.39
CA GLU A 131 -8.60 -9.91 0.73
C GLU A 131 -7.82 -10.04 2.04
N VAL A 132 -8.15 -9.18 3.01
CA VAL A 132 -7.80 -9.37 4.43
C VAL A 132 -9.06 -9.27 5.28
N ARG A 133 -9.01 -9.82 6.49
CA ARG A 133 -10.05 -9.64 7.51
C ARG A 133 -9.61 -8.60 8.52
N GLY A 134 -10.40 -7.55 8.65
CA GLY A 134 -10.24 -6.50 9.65
C GLY A 134 -10.47 -7.03 11.06
N LYS A 135 -10.17 -6.20 12.07
CA LYS A 135 -10.37 -6.54 13.49
C LYS A 135 -11.84 -6.80 13.85
N ASP A 136 -12.73 -6.15 13.13
CA ASP A 136 -14.19 -6.31 13.22
C ASP A 136 -14.69 -7.57 12.50
N GLY A 137 -13.80 -8.39 11.94
CA GLY A 137 -14.12 -9.57 11.15
C GLY A 137 -14.60 -9.27 9.73
N ARG A 138 -14.71 -7.99 9.35
CA ARG A 138 -15.17 -7.60 8.01
C ARG A 138 -14.07 -7.84 6.98
N ARG A 139 -14.48 -8.30 5.80
CA ARG A 139 -13.57 -8.51 4.66
C ARG A 139 -13.27 -7.16 4.01
N ARG A 140 -11.99 -6.94 3.72
CA ARG A 140 -11.52 -5.76 2.99
C ARG A 140 -10.83 -6.24 1.72
N LEU A 141 -11.41 -5.92 0.58
CA LEU A 141 -10.83 -6.20 -0.73
C LEU A 141 -9.95 -5.04 -1.16
N PHE A 142 -8.79 -5.34 -1.74
CA PHE A 142 -7.92 -4.32 -2.30
C PHE A 142 -7.16 -4.83 -3.52
N ARG A 143 -6.91 -3.90 -4.43
CA ARG A 143 -6.10 -4.09 -5.64
C ARG A 143 -4.67 -3.69 -5.32
N VAL A 144 -3.71 -4.35 -5.97
CA VAL A 144 -2.28 -4.06 -5.82
C VAL A 144 -1.70 -3.57 -7.14
N GLN A 145 -0.94 -2.48 -7.07
CA GLN A 145 -0.05 -2.03 -8.12
C GLN A 145 1.38 -1.96 -7.55
N LEU A 146 2.36 -2.44 -8.32
CA LEU A 146 3.77 -2.38 -7.95
C LEU A 146 4.52 -1.37 -8.82
N GLU A 147 5.42 -0.60 -8.18
CA GLU A 147 6.41 0.27 -8.79
C GLU A 147 7.80 -0.13 -8.28
N ASN A 148 8.60 -0.85 -9.07
CA ASN A 148 9.96 -1.29 -8.70
C ASN A 148 10.02 -1.85 -7.25
N ASP A 149 9.18 -2.84 -6.98
CA ASP A 149 8.94 -3.53 -5.69
C ASP A 149 8.19 -2.74 -4.62
N PHE A 150 7.91 -1.45 -4.83
CA PHE A 150 7.11 -0.65 -3.91
C PHE A 150 5.61 -0.83 -4.17
N PRO A 151 4.79 -1.26 -3.18
CA PRO A 151 3.38 -1.50 -3.39
C PRO A 151 2.51 -0.27 -3.11
N TYR A 152 1.57 -0.05 -4.03
CA TYR A 152 0.41 0.82 -3.88
C TYR A 152 -0.85 -0.03 -3.85
N VAL A 153 -1.83 0.37 -3.04
CA VAL A 153 -3.10 -0.35 -2.88
C VAL A 153 -4.30 0.56 -3.04
N SER A 154 -5.36 0.03 -3.65
CA SER A 154 -6.66 0.70 -3.75
C SER A 154 -7.71 -0.26 -3.20
N PHE A 155 -8.44 0.18 -2.18
CA PHE A 155 -9.52 -0.63 -1.61
C PHE A 155 -10.71 -0.68 -2.56
N ARG A 156 -11.43 -1.79 -2.55
CA ARG A 156 -12.67 -1.96 -3.30
C ARG A 156 -13.81 -2.18 -2.32
N ASP A 157 -14.89 -1.43 -2.48
CA ASP A 157 -16.14 -1.68 -1.77
C ASP A 157 -16.78 -2.96 -2.35
N PRO A 158 -16.93 -4.03 -1.55
CA PRO A 158 -17.57 -5.26 -2.03
C PRO A 158 -19.06 -5.08 -2.36
N ALA A 159 -19.75 -4.11 -1.76
CA ALA A 159 -21.17 -3.89 -1.98
C ALA A 159 -21.44 -3.04 -3.22
N ASN A 160 -20.63 -2.00 -3.44
CA ASN A 160 -20.88 -1.01 -4.49
C ASN A 160 -19.94 -1.11 -5.70
N ALA A 161 -19.00 -2.06 -5.68
CA ALA A 161 -17.97 -2.23 -6.71
C ALA A 161 -17.12 -0.97 -6.98
N VAL A 162 -17.15 0.01 -6.07
CA VAL A 162 -16.40 1.26 -6.14
C VAL A 162 -14.97 1.02 -5.71
N ASN A 163 -14.03 1.57 -6.48
CA ASN A 163 -12.63 1.60 -6.10
C ASN A 163 -12.33 2.92 -5.38
N TYR A 164 -11.70 2.82 -4.22
CA TYR A 164 -11.19 3.96 -3.47
C TYR A 164 -9.84 4.43 -4.03
N PRO A 165 -9.42 5.67 -3.72
CA PRO A 165 -8.15 6.19 -4.22
C PRO A 165 -6.94 5.33 -3.80
N TRP A 166 -5.86 5.45 -4.55
CA TRP A 166 -4.66 4.64 -4.40
C TRP A 166 -3.75 5.18 -3.29
N VAL A 167 -3.37 4.33 -2.35
CA VAL A 167 -2.50 4.67 -1.22
C VAL A 167 -1.22 3.86 -1.25
N ALA A 168 -0.13 4.41 -0.70
CA ALA A 168 1.08 3.63 -0.47
C ALA A 168 0.81 2.55 0.59
N PHE A 169 1.30 1.33 0.37
CA PHE A 169 1.05 0.18 1.25
C PHE A 169 1.60 0.33 2.70
N PRO A 170 2.78 0.93 2.95
CA PRO A 170 3.35 0.96 4.31
C PRO A 170 2.41 1.62 5.32
N GLY A 171 2.10 0.89 6.40
CA GLY A 171 1.24 1.37 7.49
C GLY A 171 -0.27 1.20 7.26
N VAL A 172 -0.70 0.68 6.09
CA VAL A 172 -2.12 0.46 5.78
C VAL A 172 -2.69 -0.74 6.54
N PHE A 173 -1.92 -1.82 6.64
CA PHE A 173 -2.37 -3.08 7.24
C PHE A 173 -1.66 -3.38 8.55
N THR A 174 -2.42 -3.95 9.49
CA THR A 174 -1.87 -4.55 10.70
C THR A 174 -1.27 -5.92 10.41
N GLN A 175 -0.39 -6.38 11.31
CA GLN A 175 0.15 -7.74 11.21
C GLN A 175 -0.95 -8.81 11.25
N ALA A 176 -2.01 -8.61 12.04
CA ALA A 176 -3.11 -9.55 12.16
C ALA A 176 -3.95 -9.62 10.87
N GLU A 177 -4.20 -8.49 10.21
CA GLU A 177 -4.86 -8.47 8.90
C GLU A 177 -4.02 -9.23 7.86
N LEU A 178 -2.71 -9.00 7.82
CA LEU A 178 -1.82 -9.68 6.88
C LEU A 178 -1.69 -11.19 7.10
N MET A 179 -1.90 -11.69 8.32
CA MET A 179 -1.99 -13.14 8.57
C MET A 179 -3.20 -13.78 7.91
N THR A 180 -4.22 -13.00 7.56
CA THR A 180 -5.44 -13.47 6.87
C THR A 180 -5.41 -13.17 5.38
N LEU A 181 -4.29 -12.65 4.87
CA LEU A 181 -4.14 -12.26 3.48
C LEU A 181 -4.36 -13.46 2.57
N ARG A 182 -5.26 -13.28 1.60
CA ARG A 182 -5.47 -14.25 0.52
C ARG A 182 -5.68 -13.54 -0.79
N ARG A 183 -5.16 -14.13 -1.86
CA ARG A 183 -5.47 -13.71 -3.23
C ARG A 183 -6.87 -14.21 -3.60
N VAL A 184 -7.66 -13.37 -4.28
CA VAL A 184 -9.03 -13.71 -4.70
C VAL A 184 -9.12 -13.91 -6.21
N TYR A 185 -8.36 -13.12 -6.98
CA TYR A 185 -8.31 -13.15 -8.44
C TYR A 185 -6.87 -12.95 -8.93
#